data_AF-A0A964UVR5-F1
#
_entry.id   AF-A0A964UVR5-F1
#
_cell.length_a   1.000
_cell.length_b   1.000
_cell.length_c   1.000
_cell.angle_alpha   90.00
_cell.angle_beta   90.00
_cell.angle_gamma   90.00
#
_symmetry.space_group_name_H-M   'P 1'
#
loop_
_entity.id
_entity.type
_entity.pdbx_description
1 polymer ?
#
loop_
_entity_poly.entity_id
_entity_poly.type
_entity_poly.pdbx_seq_one_letter_code
_entity_poly.pdbx_strand_id
1 'polypeptide(L)'
;MNRTFAVSALTAGLFFAGAGAAFAGASGDVEAAASWHKISTRKSSGVSFHSGKYKWEAPGANHGAFHWKGWLKDTSAGDGHNVYVQVKAEGHDWNRFNGKQKKSVWKDYLVWAPADRYTDDARIRSCRDRGSFHPDNCSPTKHYQR
;
A
#
# COMPACT_ATOMS: atom_id res chain seq x y z
N MET A 1 -30.64 -37.20 40.25
CA MET A 1 -31.02 -36.21 39.23
C MET A 1 -30.04 -36.33 38.08
N ASN A 2 -30.45 -37.00 36.99
CA ASN A 2 -29.61 -37.22 35.81
C ASN A 2 -29.74 -36.03 34.86
N ARG A 3 -28.63 -35.36 34.53
CA ARG A 3 -28.60 -34.36 33.44
C ARG A 3 -27.87 -34.96 32.24
N THR A 4 -28.67 -35.38 31.28
CA THR A 4 -28.28 -35.74 29.91
C THR A 4 -27.65 -34.51 29.25
N PHE A 5 -26.39 -34.60 28.83
CA PHE A 5 -25.76 -33.57 27.99
C PHE A 5 -26.11 -33.84 26.54
N ALA A 6 -26.91 -32.95 25.95
CA ALA A 6 -27.29 -33.01 24.55
C ALA A 6 -26.11 -32.61 23.65
N VAL A 7 -25.78 -33.50 22.72
CA VAL A 7 -24.84 -33.34 21.63
C VAL A 7 -25.24 -32.15 20.76
N SER A 8 -24.34 -31.20 20.58
CA SER A 8 -24.51 -30.08 19.62
C SER A 8 -23.78 -30.43 18.33
N ALA A 9 -24.55 -30.58 17.25
CA ALA A 9 -24.06 -30.98 15.93
C ALA A 9 -23.11 -29.92 15.32
N LEU A 10 -21.89 -30.34 14.98
CA LEU A 10 -21.00 -29.56 14.10
C LEU A 10 -21.52 -29.68 12.68
N THR A 11 -22.21 -28.66 12.19
CA THR A 11 -22.60 -28.55 10.79
C THR A 11 -21.39 -28.06 9.99
N ALA A 12 -20.82 -28.94 9.18
CA ALA A 12 -19.81 -28.60 8.18
C ALA A 12 -20.48 -27.81 7.04
N GLY A 13 -20.28 -26.50 7.02
CA GLY A 13 -20.65 -25.63 5.89
C GLY A 13 -19.46 -25.46 4.96
N LEU A 14 -19.39 -26.29 3.92
CA LEU A 14 -18.47 -26.10 2.79
C LEU A 14 -19.03 -25.01 1.87
N PHE A 15 -18.32 -23.89 1.73
CA PHE A 15 -18.63 -22.88 0.72
C PHE A 15 -17.46 -22.75 -0.26
N PHE A 16 -17.68 -23.21 -1.49
CA PHE A 16 -16.89 -22.83 -2.65
C PHE A 16 -17.39 -21.47 -3.17
N ALA A 17 -16.51 -20.47 -3.31
CA ALA A 17 -16.62 -19.44 -4.35
C ALA A 17 -15.40 -18.52 -4.38
N GLY A 18 -14.71 -18.49 -5.53
CA GLY A 18 -14.11 -17.28 -6.10
C GLY A 18 -12.77 -16.80 -5.53
N ALA A 19 -11.80 -16.60 -6.41
CA ALA A 19 -10.50 -16.02 -6.07
C ALA A 19 -10.63 -14.67 -5.33
N GLY A 20 -10.09 -14.61 -4.10
CA GLY A 20 -9.76 -13.37 -3.41
C GLY A 20 -10.60 -13.02 -2.17
N ALA A 21 -10.73 -13.93 -1.21
CA ALA A 21 -11.14 -13.58 0.16
C ALA A 21 -10.14 -14.18 1.15
N ALA A 22 -9.46 -13.32 1.91
CA ALA A 22 -8.64 -13.76 3.04
C ALA A 22 -9.57 -14.28 4.13
N PHE A 23 -9.22 -15.44 4.68
CA PHE A 23 -9.90 -16.12 5.78
C PHE A 23 -9.92 -15.23 7.02
N ALA A 24 -11.12 -14.91 7.52
CA ALA A 24 -11.30 -14.40 8.88
C ALA A 24 -11.15 -15.60 9.82
N GLY A 25 -10.06 -15.63 10.58
CA GLY A 25 -9.87 -16.60 11.65
C GLY A 25 -10.93 -16.40 12.73
N ALA A 26 -11.54 -17.49 13.17
CA ALA A 26 -12.52 -17.50 14.25
C ALA A 26 -11.86 -17.19 15.60
N SER A 27 -11.72 -15.91 15.91
CA SER A 27 -11.50 -15.38 17.26
C SER A 27 -11.89 -13.91 17.28
N GLY A 28 -13.14 -13.62 17.66
CA GLY A 28 -13.57 -12.47 18.47
C GLY A 28 -13.35 -11.02 18.03
N ASP A 29 -12.38 -10.71 17.19
CA ASP A 29 -12.00 -9.34 16.84
C ASP A 29 -12.30 -9.14 15.36
N VAL A 30 -13.39 -8.43 15.07
CA VAL A 30 -13.79 -8.08 13.70
C VAL A 30 -12.90 -6.93 13.22
N GLU A 31 -11.60 -7.19 13.05
CA GLU A 31 -10.74 -6.28 12.29
C GLU A 31 -11.17 -6.34 10.83
N ALA A 32 -11.84 -5.28 10.37
CA ALA A 32 -12.14 -5.09 8.96
C ALA A 32 -10.83 -5.26 8.18
N ALA A 33 -10.68 -6.38 7.47
CA ALA A 33 -9.56 -6.62 6.58
C ALA A 33 -9.52 -5.46 5.58
N ALA A 34 -8.57 -4.55 5.76
CA ALA A 34 -8.55 -3.30 5.03
C ALA A 34 -8.51 -3.56 3.52
N SER A 35 -9.59 -3.15 2.85
CA SER A 35 -9.76 -3.41 1.42
C SER A 35 -8.77 -2.58 0.60
N TRP A 36 -8.23 -3.18 -0.47
CA TRP A 36 -7.28 -2.48 -1.34
C TRP A 36 -8.00 -1.47 -2.24
N HIS A 37 -7.62 -0.21 -2.14
CA HIS A 37 -8.06 0.87 -3.00
C HIS A 37 -7.09 1.10 -4.16
N LYS A 38 -7.57 1.69 -5.25
CA LYS A 38 -6.75 1.98 -6.44
C LYS A 38 -5.98 3.29 -6.27
N ILE A 39 -4.69 3.27 -6.59
CA ILE A 39 -3.89 4.48 -6.86
C ILE A 39 -3.97 4.76 -8.35
N SER A 40 -4.52 5.91 -8.72
CA SER A 40 -4.48 6.40 -10.11
C SER A 40 -3.03 6.52 -10.58
N THR A 41 -2.74 6.10 -11.83
CA THR A 41 -1.39 6.19 -12.41
C THR A 41 -0.77 7.56 -12.16
N ARG A 42 0.41 7.59 -11.52
CA ARG A 42 1.17 8.82 -11.25
C ARG A 42 2.29 8.89 -12.27
N LYS A 43 2.14 9.78 -13.25
CA LYS A 43 3.11 9.96 -14.33
C LYS A 43 3.69 11.37 -14.31
N SER A 44 4.96 11.46 -14.67
CA SER A 44 5.60 12.70 -15.09
C SER A 44 6.59 12.39 -16.22
N SER A 45 7.33 13.38 -16.72
CA SER A 45 8.34 13.14 -17.75
C SER A 45 9.40 12.16 -17.24
N GLY A 46 9.50 11.00 -17.90
CA GLY A 46 10.49 9.96 -17.60
C GLY A 46 10.17 9.05 -16.42
N VAL A 47 8.99 9.20 -15.77
CA VAL A 47 8.56 8.30 -14.69
C VAL A 47 7.09 7.95 -14.79
N SER A 48 6.76 6.69 -14.55
CA SER A 48 5.38 6.22 -14.42
C SER A 48 5.23 5.23 -13.28
N PHE A 49 4.41 5.57 -12.30
CA PHE A 49 3.92 4.64 -11.30
C PHE A 49 2.50 4.21 -11.65
N HIS A 50 2.30 2.94 -11.97
CA HIS A 50 1.03 2.42 -12.48
C HIS A 50 0.60 1.14 -11.78
N SER A 51 -0.65 0.73 -12.04
CA SER A 51 -1.29 -0.43 -11.39
C SER A 51 -1.19 -0.36 -9.87
N GLY A 52 -1.17 0.86 -9.33
CA GLY A 52 -0.94 1.11 -7.93
C GLY A 52 -2.19 0.78 -7.11
N LYS A 53 -1.96 0.31 -5.89
CA LYS A 53 -2.99 0.06 -4.89
C LYS A 53 -2.52 0.54 -3.53
N TYR A 54 -3.44 0.95 -2.68
CA TYR A 54 -3.16 1.27 -1.29
C TYR A 54 -4.21 0.68 -0.36
N LYS A 55 -3.87 0.51 0.91
CA LYS A 55 -4.79 0.26 2.00
C LYS A 55 -4.23 0.88 3.28
N TRP A 56 -5.10 1.03 4.27
CA TRP A 56 -4.74 1.45 5.61
C TRP A 56 -4.68 0.22 6.50
N GLU A 57 -3.54 -0.08 7.12
CA GLU A 57 -3.47 -1.23 8.03
C GLU A 57 -4.35 -0.99 9.27
N ALA A 58 -4.80 -2.09 9.89
CA ALA A 58 -5.61 -2.03 11.09
C ALA A 58 -4.83 -1.37 12.25
N PRO A 59 -5.48 -0.60 13.13
CA PRO A 59 -4.82 -0.04 14.30
C PRO A 59 -4.21 -1.15 15.17
N GLY A 60 -2.94 -1.03 15.55
CA GLY A 60 -2.25 -2.06 16.33
C GLY A 60 -1.62 -3.19 15.51
N ALA A 61 -1.99 -3.35 14.23
CA ALA A 61 -1.31 -4.23 13.27
C ALA A 61 -0.45 -3.39 12.32
N ASN A 62 0.81 -3.78 12.10
CA ASN A 62 1.73 -3.07 11.18
C ASN A 62 1.74 -1.53 11.38
N HIS A 63 1.60 -1.08 12.63
CA HIS A 63 1.55 0.35 13.00
C HIS A 63 0.40 1.18 12.37
N GLY A 64 -0.69 0.54 11.92
CA GLY A 64 -1.76 1.25 11.22
C GLY A 64 -1.28 1.97 9.95
N ALA A 65 -0.20 1.45 9.34
CA ALA A 65 0.53 2.08 8.26
C ALA A 65 -0.30 2.32 6.99
N PHE A 66 0.11 3.32 6.21
CA PHE A 66 -0.25 3.44 4.81
C PHE A 66 0.53 2.41 3.98
N HIS A 67 -0.14 1.33 3.59
CA HIS A 67 0.43 0.29 2.77
C HIS A 67 0.12 0.57 1.31
N TRP A 68 1.15 0.68 0.48
CA TRP A 68 0.99 0.92 -0.95
C TRP A 68 1.86 -0.02 -1.77
N LYS A 69 1.38 -0.35 -2.97
CA LYS A 69 2.10 -1.17 -3.93
C LYS A 69 1.79 -0.82 -5.36
N GLY A 70 2.69 -1.15 -6.27
CA GLY A 70 2.51 -0.90 -7.70
C GLY A 70 3.80 -1.03 -8.50
N TRP A 71 3.70 -0.81 -9.80
CA TRP A 71 4.85 -0.84 -10.71
C TRP A 71 5.41 0.56 -10.87
N LEU A 72 6.69 0.72 -10.57
CA LEU A 72 7.47 1.91 -10.88
C LEU A 72 8.30 1.66 -12.13
N LYS A 73 8.03 2.41 -13.18
CA LYS A 73 8.69 2.33 -14.48
C LYS A 73 9.45 3.61 -14.77
N ASP A 74 10.73 3.44 -15.10
CA ASP A 74 11.49 4.44 -15.83
C ASP A 74 11.02 4.44 -17.30
N THR A 75 10.42 5.54 -17.72
CA THR A 75 9.88 5.68 -19.09
C THR A 75 10.88 6.34 -20.05
N SER A 76 12.03 6.79 -19.56
CA SER A 76 13.05 7.50 -20.33
C SER A 76 14.40 6.79 -20.22
N ALA A 77 14.45 5.52 -20.64
CA ALA A 77 15.62 4.65 -20.49
C ALA A 77 16.96 5.23 -20.98
N GLY A 78 16.96 6.20 -21.90
CA GLY A 78 18.17 6.77 -22.50
C GLY A 78 18.77 7.98 -21.79
N ASP A 79 18.13 8.54 -20.75
CA ASP A 79 18.53 9.84 -20.19
C ASP A 79 19.56 9.76 -19.04
N GLY A 80 19.96 8.56 -18.64
CA GLY A 80 20.93 8.38 -17.55
C GLY A 80 20.35 8.59 -16.14
N HIS A 81 19.05 8.84 -16.01
CA HIS A 81 18.41 9.23 -14.76
C HIS A 81 17.62 8.09 -14.13
N ASN A 82 17.63 7.99 -12.80
CA ASN A 82 16.79 7.01 -12.09
C ASN A 82 15.44 7.62 -11.72
N VAL A 83 14.49 6.77 -11.36
CA VAL A 83 13.15 7.16 -10.92
C VAL A 83 12.89 6.70 -9.48
N TYR A 84 11.94 7.32 -8.82
CA TYR A 84 11.56 6.96 -7.46
C TYR A 84 10.12 7.34 -7.16
N VAL A 85 9.56 6.72 -6.12
CA VAL A 85 8.31 7.15 -5.49
C VAL A 85 8.64 7.81 -4.17
N GLN A 86 7.96 8.92 -3.87
CA GLN A 86 7.99 9.57 -2.57
C GLN A 86 6.66 9.37 -1.87
N VAL A 87 6.71 8.93 -0.62
CA VAL A 87 5.54 8.75 0.23
C VAL A 87 5.76 9.39 1.58
N LYS A 88 4.75 10.09 2.07
CA LYS A 88 4.73 10.79 3.35
C LYS A 88 3.48 10.37 4.11
N ALA A 89 3.62 10.12 5.40
CA ALA A 89 2.56 9.72 6.33
C ALA A 89 2.49 10.73 7.49
N GLU A 90 1.30 11.09 7.99
CA GLU A 90 1.05 12.01 9.13
C GLU A 90 1.89 13.29 9.17
N GLY A 91 2.13 13.92 8.01
CA GLY A 91 2.92 15.15 8.04
C GLY A 91 4.43 14.97 8.30
N HIS A 92 4.94 13.74 8.45
CA HIS A 92 6.38 13.44 8.55
C HIS A 92 7.15 13.66 7.24
N ASP A 93 8.47 13.50 7.26
CA ASP A 93 9.29 13.68 6.06
C ASP A 93 9.00 12.65 4.97
N TRP A 94 9.40 13.00 3.75
CA TRP A 94 9.21 12.15 2.58
C TRP A 94 10.15 10.94 2.62
N ASN A 95 9.57 9.74 2.60
CA ASN A 95 10.29 8.51 2.34
C ASN A 95 10.49 8.34 0.83
N ARG A 96 11.73 8.08 0.41
CA ARG A 96 12.09 7.88 -1.00
C ARG A 96 12.32 6.41 -1.30
N PHE A 97 11.58 5.89 -2.27
CA PHE A 97 11.65 4.50 -2.72
C PHE A 97 12.17 4.45 -4.16
N ASN A 98 13.46 4.17 -4.30
CA ASN A 98 14.15 4.19 -5.59
C ASN A 98 13.71 3.03 -6.48
N GLY A 99 13.50 3.33 -7.76
CA GLY A 99 13.30 2.37 -8.82
C GLY A 99 14.63 1.83 -9.35
N LYS A 100 14.56 1.34 -10.58
CA LYS A 100 15.73 0.88 -11.33
C LYS A 100 15.67 1.44 -12.73
N GLN A 101 16.77 2.06 -13.15
CA GLN A 101 16.90 2.64 -14.49
C GLN A 101 16.58 1.60 -15.57
N LYS A 102 15.93 2.04 -16.65
CA LYS A 102 15.52 1.25 -17.82
C LYS A 102 14.58 0.07 -17.50
N LYS A 103 14.05 -0.01 -16.28
CA LYS A 103 13.26 -1.16 -15.83
C LYS A 103 11.93 -0.72 -15.22
N SER A 104 10.98 -1.65 -15.26
CA SER A 104 9.79 -1.61 -14.44
C SER A 104 10.02 -2.51 -13.23
N VAL A 105 9.85 -1.97 -12.03
CA VAL A 105 10.06 -2.71 -10.78
C VAL A 105 8.81 -2.65 -9.92
N TRP A 106 8.43 -3.80 -9.38
CA TRP A 106 7.36 -3.87 -8.39
C TRP A 106 7.83 -3.26 -7.07
N LYS A 107 6.95 -2.51 -6.43
CA LYS A 107 7.14 -1.85 -5.14
C LYS A 107 5.99 -2.26 -4.23
N ASP A 108 6.30 -2.61 -3.00
CA ASP A 108 5.36 -3.02 -1.98
C ASP A 108 5.92 -2.59 -0.62
N TYR A 109 5.34 -1.55 -0.01
CA TYR A 109 5.92 -0.89 1.17
C TYR A 109 4.83 -0.40 2.13
N LEU A 110 5.21 -0.37 3.40
CA LEU A 110 4.45 0.22 4.49
C LEU A 110 5.13 1.54 4.89
N VAL A 111 4.33 2.58 5.08
CA VAL A 111 4.80 3.90 5.52
C VAL A 111 3.94 4.34 6.69
N TRP A 112 4.58 4.62 7.82
CA TRP A 112 3.89 5.02 9.05
C TRP A 112 4.70 6.09 9.78
N ALA A 113 3.99 6.79 10.65
CA ALA A 113 4.54 7.70 11.63
C ALA A 113 5.07 6.92 12.85
N PRO A 114 6.32 7.11 13.31
CA PRO A 114 6.86 6.37 14.45
C PRO A 114 6.11 6.62 15.77
N ALA A 115 5.47 7.78 15.90
CA ALA A 115 4.80 8.21 17.13
C ALA A 115 3.28 7.90 17.14
N ASP A 116 2.67 7.62 15.99
CA ASP A 116 1.22 7.45 15.90
C ASP A 116 0.82 5.98 15.92
N ARG A 117 -0.23 5.69 16.67
CA ARG A 117 -0.84 4.36 16.74
C ARG A 117 -1.57 3.99 15.44
N TYR A 118 -1.90 4.99 14.63
CA TYR A 118 -2.59 4.86 13.34
C TYR A 118 -2.10 5.94 12.38
N THR A 119 -2.02 5.61 11.08
CA THR A 119 -1.87 6.59 10.00
C THR A 119 -3.23 6.77 9.32
N ASP A 120 -3.64 8.02 9.16
CA ASP A 120 -4.87 8.51 8.54
C ASP A 120 -4.61 9.50 7.40
N ASP A 121 -3.41 10.07 7.27
CA ASP A 121 -2.98 11.00 6.22
C ASP A 121 -1.78 10.43 5.47
N ALA A 122 -1.90 10.34 4.14
CA ALA A 122 -0.78 9.94 3.30
C ALA A 122 -0.72 10.72 1.99
N ARG A 123 0.50 11.02 1.55
CA ARG A 123 0.78 11.69 0.29
C ARG A 123 1.73 10.86 -0.54
N ILE A 124 1.44 10.69 -1.83
CA ILE A 124 2.30 9.99 -2.79
C ILE A 124 2.59 10.84 -4.02
N ARG A 125 3.80 10.73 -4.55
CA ARG A 125 4.19 11.24 -5.87
C ARG A 125 5.27 10.37 -6.48
N SER A 126 5.33 10.31 -7.81
CA SER A 126 6.41 9.66 -8.55
C SER A 126 7.30 10.73 -9.18
N CYS A 127 8.61 10.53 -9.14
CA CYS A 127 9.59 11.52 -9.57
C CYS A 127 10.70 10.88 -10.39
N ARG A 128 11.23 11.65 -11.34
CA ARG A 128 12.49 11.36 -12.03
C ARG A 128 13.61 12.20 -11.42
N ASP A 129 14.69 11.54 -11.04
CA ASP A 129 15.92 12.16 -10.54
C ASP A 129 16.68 12.81 -11.70
N ARG A 130 16.75 14.13 -11.77
CA ARG A 130 17.45 14.83 -12.87
C ARG A 130 18.90 15.18 -12.53
N GLY A 131 19.42 14.63 -11.44
CA GLY A 131 20.73 14.96 -10.90
C GLY A 131 20.76 16.34 -10.24
N SER A 132 21.89 16.66 -9.62
CA SER A 132 22.04 17.81 -8.72
C SER A 132 21.83 19.18 -9.37
N PHE A 133 21.95 19.27 -10.70
CA PHE A 133 21.88 20.54 -11.43
C PHE A 133 20.46 20.93 -11.86
N HIS A 134 19.48 20.04 -11.72
CA HIS A 134 18.10 20.31 -12.14
C HIS A 134 17.09 19.80 -11.10
N PRO A 135 16.03 20.58 -10.81
CA PRO A 135 14.94 20.08 -9.99
C PRO A 135 14.34 18.80 -10.59
N ASP A 136 14.06 17.83 -9.70
CA ASP A 136 13.42 16.58 -10.07
C ASP A 136 12.03 16.83 -10.65
N ASN A 137 11.70 16.06 -11.69
CA ASN A 137 10.38 16.17 -12.29
C ASN A 137 9.43 15.18 -11.63
N CYS A 138 8.49 15.70 -10.84
CA CYS A 138 7.53 14.92 -10.10
C CYS A 138 6.11 15.02 -10.68
N SER A 139 5.34 13.94 -10.53
CA SER A 139 3.90 13.96 -10.76
C SER A 139 3.21 14.87 -9.73
N PRO A 140 1.98 15.36 -9.99
CA PRO A 140 1.17 15.98 -8.96
C PRO A 140 1.04 15.06 -7.73
N THR A 141 1.24 15.64 -6.54
CA THR A 141 1.07 14.94 -5.28
C THR A 141 -0.38 14.51 -5.12
N LYS A 142 -0.61 13.23 -4.85
CA LYS A 142 -1.93 12.73 -4.49
C LYS A 142 -1.99 12.51 -2.99
N HIS A 143 -3.03 13.06 -2.39
CA HIS A 143 -3.36 12.94 -0.98
C HIS A 143 -4.45 11.88 -0.79
N TYR A 144 -4.31 11.11 0.28
CA TYR A 144 -5.20 10.05 0.74
C TYR A 144 -5.52 10.26 2.20
N GLN A 145 -6.75 9.96 2.56
CA GLN A 145 -7.23 9.90 3.92
C GLN A 145 -7.85 8.53 4.18
N ARG A 146 -7.85 8.09 5.44
CA ARG A 146 -8.51 6.85 5.89
C ARG A 146 -10.01 6.88 5.70
#